data_AF-A0A5X2X4H0-F1
#
_entry.id   AF-A0A5X2X4H0-F1
#
_cell.length_a   1.000
_cell.length_b   1.000
_cell.length_c   1.000
_cell.angle_alpha   90.00
_cell.angle_beta   90.00
_cell.angle_gamma   90.00
#
_symmetry.space_group_name_H-M   'P 1'
#
loop_
_entity.id
_entity.type
_entity.pdbx_description
1 polymer ?
#
loop_
_entity_poly.entity_id
_entity_poly.type
_entity_poly.pdbx_seq_one_letter_code
_entity_poly.pdbx_strand_id
1 'polypeptide(L)'
;MSYLGSKAASGVYQKIIAEMPPHDTYIETHLGGGAVMLRKPPAMCNIGIDVDGQTLEDFAHEHNRLYIDLVRADAVDYLNNYDFYRAGRVLIYADPPYLHETRTGNARYRYEYSVADHERLLSCLVSLPKNVSVILSGYPSQLYDESLTGWRSKEFQAMTRGGVRTEKIWMNYPEGRAYTHTFAGKDYNDRHRIKRKVERWRAKYAALPPAERLAIMVALNEVDAGQ
;
A
#
# COMPACT_ATOMS: atom_id res chain seq x y z
N MET A 1 16.99 -14.63 -1.30
CA MET A 1 17.01 -15.08 0.13
C MET A 1 15.66 -14.76 0.78
N SER A 2 15.23 -15.41 1.88
CA SER A 2 13.95 -15.04 2.51
C SER A 2 14.09 -13.71 3.26
N TYR A 3 13.55 -12.61 2.70
CA TYR A 3 13.57 -11.29 3.33
C TYR A 3 12.78 -11.30 4.66
N LEU A 4 13.38 -10.76 5.72
CA LEU A 4 12.78 -10.70 7.05
C LEU A 4 11.62 -9.68 7.05
N GLY A 5 10.43 -10.07 7.49
CA GLY A 5 9.24 -9.22 7.42
C GLY A 5 8.49 -9.26 6.07
N SER A 6 8.87 -10.15 5.14
CA SER A 6 8.17 -10.30 3.87
C SER A 6 6.66 -10.55 4.07
N LYS A 7 5.83 -9.60 3.61
CA LYS A 7 4.36 -9.70 3.61
C LYS A 7 3.82 -10.80 2.67
N ALA A 8 4.68 -11.50 1.95
CA ALA A 8 4.31 -12.52 0.97
C ALA A 8 3.75 -13.82 1.60
N ALA A 9 4.21 -14.20 2.80
CA ALA A 9 3.93 -15.53 3.36
C ALA A 9 2.59 -15.65 4.11
N SER A 10 1.94 -14.53 4.46
CA SER A 10 0.83 -14.49 5.42
C SER A 10 -0.51 -14.05 4.81
N GLY A 11 -0.57 -13.79 3.50
CA GLY A 11 -1.74 -13.18 2.85
C GLY A 11 -1.99 -11.72 3.26
N VAL A 12 -1.08 -11.12 4.04
CA VAL A 12 -1.17 -9.74 4.51
C VAL A 12 -1.13 -8.75 3.35
N TYR A 13 -0.33 -9.02 2.31
CA TYR A 13 -0.33 -8.20 1.10
C TYR A 13 -1.73 -8.06 0.50
N GLN A 14 -2.59 -9.09 0.58
CA GLN A 14 -3.97 -9.02 0.06
C GLN A 14 -4.82 -8.06 0.90
N LYS A 15 -4.62 -8.06 2.21
CA LYS A 15 -5.33 -7.16 3.14
C LYS A 15 -4.93 -5.72 2.91
N ILE A 16 -3.64 -5.45 2.68
CA ILE A 16 -3.13 -4.12 2.33
C ILE A 16 -3.66 -3.66 0.97
N ILE A 17 -3.53 -4.50 -0.07
CA ILE A 17 -3.98 -4.17 -1.43
C ILE A 17 -5.48 -3.89 -1.47
N ALA A 18 -6.29 -4.63 -0.69
CA ALA A 18 -7.73 -4.42 -0.61
C ALA A 18 -8.12 -3.03 -0.10
N GLU A 19 -7.21 -2.32 0.58
CA GLU A 19 -7.46 -0.99 1.13
C GLU A 19 -6.94 0.14 0.23
N MET A 20 -6.25 -0.19 -0.88
CA MET A 20 -5.59 0.81 -1.75
C MET A 20 -6.60 1.64 -2.55
N PRO A 21 -6.60 2.98 -2.43
CA PRO A 21 -7.42 3.84 -3.27
C PRO A 21 -6.87 3.92 -4.71
N PRO A 22 -7.66 4.39 -5.70
CA PRO A 22 -7.16 4.76 -7.00
C PRO A 22 -5.96 5.67 -6.88
N HIS A 23 -4.90 5.30 -7.60
CA HIS A 23 -3.67 6.05 -7.61
C HIS A 23 -3.04 5.97 -9.00
N ASP A 24 -2.43 7.07 -9.40
CA ASP A 24 -1.67 7.20 -10.64
C ASP A 24 -0.19 6.93 -10.35
N THR A 25 0.27 7.33 -9.17
CA THR A 25 1.62 7.11 -8.65
C THR A 25 1.58 6.26 -7.39
N TYR A 26 2.40 5.22 -7.34
CA TYR A 26 2.59 4.40 -6.15
C TYR A 26 4.03 4.55 -5.63
N ILE A 27 4.17 4.78 -4.33
CA ILE A 27 5.46 4.89 -3.65
C ILE A 27 5.50 3.86 -2.51
N GLU A 28 6.47 2.95 -2.54
CA GLU A 28 6.77 2.04 -1.44
C GLU A 28 8.04 2.51 -0.74
N THR A 29 7.90 3.10 0.44
CA THR A 29 9.01 3.80 1.13
C THR A 29 10.05 2.88 1.75
N HIS A 30 9.65 1.64 2.02
CA HIS A 30 10.45 0.59 2.63
C HIS A 30 10.26 -0.68 1.79
N LEU A 31 10.84 -0.68 0.59
CA LEU A 31 10.58 -1.69 -0.44
C LEU A 31 10.80 -3.11 0.09
N GLY A 32 11.94 -3.36 0.73
CA GLY A 32 12.28 -4.71 1.16
C GLY A 32 12.17 -5.73 0.02
N GLY A 33 11.44 -6.82 0.26
CA GLY A 33 11.13 -7.81 -0.77
C GLY A 33 10.03 -7.42 -1.78
N GLY A 34 9.48 -6.20 -1.70
CA GLY A 34 8.48 -5.63 -2.60
C GLY A 34 7.23 -6.46 -2.81
N ALA A 35 6.78 -7.19 -1.78
CA ALA A 35 5.67 -8.13 -1.89
C ALA A 35 4.36 -7.44 -2.30
N VAL A 36 4.16 -6.20 -1.84
CA VAL A 36 3.01 -5.34 -2.16
C VAL A 36 3.22 -4.71 -3.54
N MET A 37 4.36 -4.05 -3.78
CA MET A 37 4.77 -3.50 -5.09
C MET A 37 4.50 -4.45 -6.26
N LEU A 38 4.84 -5.73 -6.12
CA LEU A 38 4.73 -6.72 -7.20
C LEU A 38 3.30 -7.23 -7.46
N ARG A 39 2.39 -7.08 -6.49
CA ARG A 39 1.05 -7.71 -6.51
C ARG A 39 -0.10 -6.71 -6.55
N LYS A 40 0.15 -5.45 -6.22
CA LYS A 40 -0.83 -4.38 -6.31
C LYS A 40 -1.30 -4.19 -7.77
N PRO A 41 -2.45 -3.52 -7.98
CA PRO A 41 -2.84 -3.05 -9.30
C PRO A 41 -1.74 -2.18 -9.95
N PRO A 42 -1.59 -2.23 -11.28
CA PRO A 42 -0.67 -1.35 -11.99
C PRO A 42 -0.98 0.12 -11.70
N ALA A 43 0.07 0.93 -11.51
CA ALA A 43 0.01 2.38 -11.50
C ALA A 43 0.90 2.92 -12.62
N MET A 44 0.64 4.14 -13.08
CA MET A 44 1.42 4.76 -14.16
C MET A 44 2.88 4.95 -13.76
N CYS A 45 3.11 5.37 -12.52
CA CYS A 45 4.43 5.49 -11.93
C CYS A 45 4.51 4.61 -10.68
N ASN A 46 5.60 3.86 -10.54
CA ASN A 46 5.85 2.98 -9.40
C ASN A 46 7.26 3.25 -8.89
N ILE A 47 7.39 3.68 -7.64
CA ILE A 47 8.65 4.08 -7.03
C ILE A 47 8.90 3.19 -5.83
N GLY A 48 10.01 2.46 -5.83
CA GLY A 48 10.46 1.63 -4.72
C GLY A 48 11.66 2.29 -4.04
N ILE A 49 11.52 2.65 -2.77
CA ILE A 49 12.57 3.29 -1.98
C ILE A 49 13.07 2.30 -0.95
N ASP A 50 14.38 2.21 -0.80
CA ASP A 50 15.00 1.53 0.33
C ASP A 50 16.34 2.19 0.66
N VAL A 51 16.68 2.25 1.94
CA VAL A 51 17.99 2.76 2.38
C VAL A 51 19.09 1.73 2.11
N ASP A 52 18.73 0.45 2.10
CA ASP A 52 19.65 -0.66 1.86
C ASP A 52 19.85 -0.90 0.36
N GLY A 53 21.01 -0.46 -0.15
CA GLY A 53 21.39 -0.68 -1.55
C GLY A 53 21.39 -2.15 -1.97
N GLN A 54 21.76 -3.06 -1.06
CA GLN A 54 21.75 -4.50 -1.37
C GLN A 54 20.32 -5.01 -1.59
N THR A 55 19.36 -4.52 -0.81
CA THR A 55 17.95 -4.88 -0.97
C THR A 55 17.41 -4.43 -2.33
N LEU A 56 17.80 -3.24 -2.80
CA LEU A 56 17.42 -2.75 -4.14
C LEU A 56 18.08 -3.55 -5.26
N GLU A 57 19.37 -3.88 -5.13
CA GLU A 57 20.09 -4.72 -6.08
C GLU A 57 19.45 -6.11 -6.17
N ASP A 58 19.19 -6.75 -5.04
CA ASP A 58 18.53 -8.05 -4.96
C ASP A 58 17.14 -8.00 -5.61
N PHE A 59 16.35 -6.96 -5.30
CA PHE A 59 15.03 -6.75 -5.91
C PHE A 59 15.13 -6.58 -7.44
N ALA A 60 16.06 -5.77 -7.93
CA ALA A 60 16.27 -5.54 -9.35
C ALA A 60 16.71 -6.82 -10.08
N HIS A 61 17.59 -7.62 -9.46
CA HIS A 61 18.06 -8.89 -10.00
C HIS A 61 16.95 -9.95 -10.04
N GLU A 62 16.16 -10.08 -8.97
CA GLU A 62 15.07 -11.07 -8.88
C GLU A 62 13.85 -10.66 -9.74
N HIS A 63 13.66 -9.35 -9.97
CA HIS A 63 12.49 -8.81 -10.64
C HIS A 63 12.89 -7.86 -11.77
N ASN A 64 13.14 -8.43 -12.95
CA ASN A 64 13.45 -7.67 -14.16
C ASN A 64 12.24 -6.83 -14.63
N ARG A 65 12.01 -5.66 -14.03
CA ARG A 65 10.89 -4.77 -14.36
C ARG A 65 11.38 -3.36 -14.69
N LEU A 66 11.33 -3.03 -15.98
CA LEU A 66 11.61 -1.72 -16.57
C LEU A 66 10.63 -0.59 -16.14
N TYR A 67 9.71 -0.86 -15.22
CA TYR A 67 8.58 0.03 -14.89
C TYR A 67 8.50 0.38 -13.39
N ILE A 68 9.57 0.11 -12.63
CA ILE A 68 9.69 0.47 -11.22
C ILE A 68 10.96 1.30 -11.07
N ASP A 69 10.80 2.55 -10.63
CA ASP A 69 11.91 3.44 -10.33
C ASP A 69 12.44 3.10 -8.93
N LEU A 70 13.63 2.51 -8.88
CA LEU A 70 14.28 2.15 -7.62
C LEU A 70 15.15 3.31 -7.13
N VAL A 71 14.92 3.76 -5.90
CA VAL A 71 15.62 4.90 -5.31
C VAL A 71 16.29 4.47 -4.01
N ARG A 72 17.62 4.61 -3.96
CA ARG A 72 18.37 4.45 -2.71
C ARG A 72 18.35 5.75 -1.91
N ALA A 73 17.46 5.84 -0.94
CA ALA A 73 17.32 7.02 -0.09
C ALA A 73 16.69 6.66 1.26
N ASP A 74 16.84 7.56 2.23
CA ASP A 74 15.96 7.56 3.38
C ASP A 74 14.53 7.93 2.95
N ALA A 75 13.55 7.23 3.51
CA ALA A 75 12.14 7.40 3.19
C ALA A 75 11.66 8.85 3.41
N VAL A 76 11.95 9.42 4.57
CA VAL A 76 11.49 10.77 4.94
C VAL A 76 12.19 11.82 4.09
N ASP A 77 13.50 11.67 3.89
CA ASP A 77 14.25 12.62 3.06
C ASP A 77 13.75 12.60 1.60
N TYR A 78 13.42 11.43 1.06
CA TYR A 78 12.82 11.35 -0.27
C TYR A 78 11.44 12.02 -0.33
N LEU A 79 10.55 11.66 0.60
CA LEU A 79 9.19 12.21 0.62
C LEU A 79 9.18 13.74 0.76
N ASN A 80 10.05 14.32 1.59
CA ASN A 80 10.14 15.77 1.76
C ASN A 80 10.59 16.51 0.49
N ASN A 81 11.32 15.85 -0.41
CA ASN A 81 11.84 16.44 -1.64
C ASN A 81 11.03 16.06 -2.89
N TYR A 82 10.01 15.21 -2.74
CA TYR A 82 9.22 14.72 -3.87
C TYR A 82 8.12 15.72 -4.26
N ASP A 83 8.01 16.02 -5.55
CA ASP A 83 6.96 16.91 -6.07
C ASP A 83 5.63 16.18 -6.25
N PHE A 84 4.85 16.12 -5.15
CA PHE A 84 3.53 15.49 -5.16
C PHE A 84 2.52 16.20 -6.07
N TYR A 85 2.66 17.49 -6.35
CA TYR A 85 1.65 18.25 -7.11
C TYR A 85 1.61 17.84 -8.57
N ARG A 86 2.72 17.30 -9.10
CA ARG A 86 2.83 16.81 -10.47
C ARG A 86 2.59 15.30 -10.60
N ALA A 87 2.44 14.60 -9.49
CA ALA A 87 2.35 13.15 -9.43
C ALA A 87 0.91 12.59 -9.48
N GLY A 88 -0.09 13.45 -9.71
CA GLY A 88 -1.50 13.04 -9.75
C GLY A 88 -2.01 12.55 -8.40
N ARG A 89 -2.80 11.47 -8.39
CA ARG A 89 -3.20 10.78 -7.16
C ARG A 89 -2.06 9.87 -6.71
N VAL A 90 -1.52 10.14 -5.52
CA VAL A 90 -0.38 9.38 -5.00
C VAL A 90 -0.85 8.45 -3.90
N LEU A 91 -0.41 7.19 -3.95
CA LEU A 91 -0.54 6.25 -2.85
C LEU A 91 0.85 5.91 -2.32
N ILE A 92 1.07 6.18 -1.04
CA ILE A 92 2.26 5.77 -0.31
C ILE A 92 1.92 4.55 0.53
N TYR A 93 2.70 3.48 0.36
CA TYR A 93 2.77 2.39 1.32
C TYR A 93 4.05 2.52 2.16
N ALA A 94 3.88 2.64 3.47
CA ALA A 94 4.97 2.71 4.43
C ALA A 94 4.96 1.49 5.34
N ASP A 95 6.10 0.81 5.41
CA ASP A 95 6.29 -0.40 6.22
C ASP A 95 7.64 -0.32 6.95
N PRO A 96 7.81 0.66 7.85
CA PRO A 96 9.09 0.88 8.52
C PRO A 96 9.47 -0.32 9.40
N PRO A 97 10.77 -0.50 9.72
CA PRO A 97 11.20 -1.43 10.76
C PRO A 97 10.38 -1.21 12.05
N TYR A 98 9.65 -2.22 12.51
CA TYR A 98 8.74 -2.04 13.65
C TYR A 98 9.49 -1.82 14.97
N LEU A 99 8.87 -1.03 15.86
CA LEU A 99 9.34 -0.72 17.21
C LEU A 99 9.84 -1.97 17.94
N HIS A 100 11.06 -1.89 18.48
CA HIS A 100 11.75 -3.01 19.13
C HIS A 100 10.94 -3.68 20.24
N GLU A 101 10.22 -2.89 21.03
CA GLU A 101 9.42 -3.36 22.17
C GLU A 101 8.25 -4.26 21.76
N THR A 102 7.81 -4.16 20.51
CA THR A 102 6.67 -4.92 19.98
C THR A 102 7.09 -6.24 19.32
N ARG A 103 8.39 -6.58 19.33
CA ARG A 103 8.96 -7.74 18.63
C ARG A 103 9.43 -8.83 19.60
N THR A 104 9.06 -10.07 19.33
CA THR A 104 9.51 -11.26 20.09
C THR A 104 10.80 -11.91 19.57
N GLY A 105 11.53 -11.28 18.63
CA GLY A 105 12.69 -11.91 17.98
C GLY A 105 13.86 -10.96 17.72
N ASN A 106 15.08 -11.46 17.97
CA ASN A 106 16.37 -10.74 17.86
C ASN A 106 16.87 -10.47 16.42
N ALA A 107 16.04 -10.70 15.40
CA ALA A 107 16.45 -10.53 14.02
C ALA A 107 16.50 -9.04 13.65
N ARG A 108 17.69 -8.46 13.67
CA ARG A 108 17.95 -7.03 13.42
C ARG A 108 17.76 -6.72 11.93
N TYR A 109 17.01 -5.66 11.62
CA TYR A 109 17.14 -5.05 10.29
C TYR A 109 18.55 -4.46 10.19
N ARG A 110 19.12 -4.39 8.98
CA ARG A 110 20.44 -3.77 8.79
C ARG A 110 20.44 -2.30 9.21
N TYR A 111 19.28 -1.64 9.07
CA TYR A 111 19.01 -0.29 9.49
C TYR A 111 17.77 -0.31 10.39
N GLU A 112 17.92 0.09 11.66
CA GLU A 112 16.84 0.09 12.65
C GLU A 112 16.35 1.51 12.90
N TYR A 113 15.05 1.65 13.18
CA TYR A 113 14.45 2.93 13.56
C TYR A 113 14.58 3.14 15.06
N SER A 114 15.07 4.31 15.45
CA SER A 114 14.88 4.83 16.80
C SER A 114 13.45 5.38 16.97
N VAL A 115 13.04 5.64 18.21
CA VAL A 115 11.75 6.32 18.47
C VAL A 115 11.69 7.68 17.76
N ALA A 116 12.80 8.42 17.71
CA ALA A 116 12.89 9.69 16.99
C ALA A 116 12.70 9.53 15.48
N ASP A 117 13.18 8.42 14.89
CA ASP A 117 12.96 8.14 13.47
C ASP A 117 11.48 7.83 13.18
N HIS A 118 10.81 7.12 14.09
CA HIS A 118 9.37 6.91 14.01
C HIS A 118 8.60 8.25 14.10
N GLU A 119 8.93 9.11 15.06
CA GLU A 119 8.30 10.44 15.19
C GLU A 119 8.53 11.31 13.94
N ARG A 120 9.75 11.29 13.39
CA ARG A 120 10.12 11.97 12.15
C ARG A 120 9.30 11.47 10.96
N LEU A 121 9.14 10.14 10.82
CA LEU A 121 8.32 9.54 9.77
C LEU A 121 6.84 9.92 9.94
N LEU A 122 6.27 9.79 11.14
CA LEU A 122 4.87 10.11 11.41
C LEU A 122 4.58 11.59 11.11
N SER A 123 5.46 12.49 11.56
CA SER A 123 5.35 13.93 11.28
C SER A 123 5.38 14.23 9.78
N CYS A 124 6.29 13.59 9.04
CA CYS A 124 6.35 13.70 7.58
C CYS A 124 5.04 13.24 6.94
N LEU A 125 4.56 12.04 7.27
CA LEU A 125 3.35 11.46 6.68
C LEU A 125 2.08 12.28 6.95
N VAL A 126 1.95 12.89 8.14
CA VAL A 126 0.83 13.76 8.49
C VAL A 126 0.87 15.08 7.72
N SER A 127 2.06 15.58 7.39
CA SER A 127 2.25 16.85 6.68
C SER A 127 2.03 16.78 5.15
N LEU A 128 1.79 15.58 4.61
CA LEU A 128 1.67 15.36 3.17
C LEU A 128 0.43 16.06 2.56
N PRO A 129 0.50 16.46 1.28
CA PRO A 129 -0.58 17.19 0.63
C PRO A 129 -1.82 16.31 0.39
N LYS A 130 -2.97 16.97 0.18
CA LYS A 130 -4.29 16.32 0.09
C LYS A 130 -4.44 15.28 -1.03
N ASN A 131 -3.61 15.34 -2.07
CA ASN A 131 -3.62 14.36 -3.17
C ASN A 131 -2.88 13.06 -2.83
N VAL A 132 -2.30 12.97 -1.62
CA VAL A 132 -1.54 11.82 -1.15
C VAL A 132 -2.38 11.00 -0.18
N SER A 133 -2.66 9.77 -0.58
CA SER A 133 -3.18 8.72 0.29
C SER A 133 -2.03 7.93 0.88
N VAL A 134 -2.11 7.56 2.15
CA VAL A 134 -1.07 6.82 2.86
C VAL A 134 -1.67 5.57 3.49
N ILE A 135 -0.98 4.44 3.35
CA ILE A 135 -1.16 3.24 4.17
C ILE A 135 0.13 3.03 4.95
N LEU A 136 0.07 3.13 6.27
CA LEU A 136 1.19 2.81 7.15
C LEU A 136 0.93 1.47 7.83
N SER A 137 1.89 0.54 7.75
CA SER A 137 1.86 -0.76 8.43
C SER A 137 2.68 -0.74 9.73
N GLY A 138 2.23 -1.49 10.73
CA GLY A 138 2.92 -1.65 12.01
C GLY A 138 2.25 -2.64 12.95
N TYR A 139 2.75 -2.70 14.18
CA TYR A 139 2.05 -3.30 15.31
C TYR A 139 1.25 -2.24 16.07
N PRO A 140 0.13 -2.60 16.73
CA PRO A 140 -0.59 -1.68 17.61
C PRO A 140 0.38 -0.97 18.57
N SER A 141 0.38 0.36 18.53
CA SER A 141 1.34 1.19 19.24
C SER A 141 0.68 2.50 19.65
N GLN A 142 0.83 2.87 20.93
CA GLN A 142 0.29 4.11 21.47
C GLN A 142 0.88 5.34 20.75
N LEU A 143 2.19 5.34 20.46
CA LEU A 143 2.86 6.41 19.71
C LEU A 143 2.17 6.68 18.36
N TYR A 144 1.82 5.62 17.64
CA TYR A 144 1.19 5.72 16.33
C TYR A 144 -0.26 6.19 16.46
N ASP A 145 -1.00 5.64 17.42
CA ASP A 145 -2.40 5.98 17.64
C ASP A 145 -2.58 7.44 18.07
N GLU A 146 -1.67 7.99 18.87
CA GLU A 146 -1.67 9.41 19.26
C GLU A 146 -1.26 10.33 18.10
N SER A 147 -0.20 9.96 17.37
CA SER A 147 0.33 10.77 16.26
C SER A 147 -0.59 10.81 15.04
N LEU A 148 -1.32 9.73 14.77
CA LEU A 148 -2.17 9.56 13.59
C LEU A 148 -3.65 9.85 13.91
N THR A 149 -3.89 10.85 14.75
CA THR A 149 -5.24 11.27 15.11
C THR A 149 -6.06 11.63 13.86
N GLY A 150 -7.25 11.03 13.72
CA GLY A 150 -8.14 11.24 12.57
C GLY A 150 -7.89 10.29 11.39
N TRP A 151 -6.83 9.49 11.43
CA TRP A 151 -6.62 8.42 10.46
C TRP A 151 -7.51 7.23 10.84
N ARG A 152 -8.09 6.57 9.84
CA ARG A 152 -8.77 5.28 10.08
C ARG A 152 -7.72 4.20 10.30
N SER A 153 -8.05 3.18 11.07
CA SER A 153 -7.16 2.04 11.29
C SER A 153 -7.89 0.71 11.16
N LYS A 154 -7.12 -0.35 10.87
CA LYS A 154 -7.65 -1.71 10.76
C LYS A 154 -6.63 -2.69 11.28
N GLU A 155 -7.08 -3.60 12.13
CA GLU A 155 -6.27 -4.68 12.67
C GLU A 155 -6.57 -5.99 11.97
N PHE A 156 -5.55 -6.83 11.83
CA PHE A 156 -5.72 -8.15 11.29
C PHE A 156 -4.67 -9.13 11.80
N GLN A 157 -5.08 -10.40 11.86
CA GLN A 157 -4.19 -11.49 12.22
C GLN A 157 -3.31 -11.88 11.03
N ALA A 158 -2.01 -11.95 11.29
CA ALA A 158 -0.97 -12.40 10.37
C ALA A 158 -0.28 -13.62 10.95
N MET A 159 -0.21 -14.71 10.18
CA MET A 159 0.57 -15.89 10.56
C MET A 159 2.04 -15.61 10.28
N THR A 160 2.87 -15.63 11.34
CA THR A 160 4.32 -15.52 11.22
C THR A 160 4.98 -16.85 11.59
N ARG A 161 6.28 -17.02 11.31
CA ARG A 161 7.03 -18.21 11.74
C ARG A 161 7.02 -18.41 13.27
N GLY A 162 6.80 -17.33 14.04
CA GLY A 162 6.71 -17.35 15.51
C GLY A 162 5.28 -17.38 16.07
N GLY A 163 4.28 -17.69 15.24
CA GLY A 163 2.87 -17.73 15.62
C GLY A 163 2.03 -16.57 15.07
N VAL A 164 0.79 -16.52 15.51
CA VAL A 164 -0.19 -15.50 15.10
C VAL A 164 0.18 -14.16 15.75
N ARG A 165 0.26 -13.10 14.93
CA ARG A 165 0.52 -11.72 15.37
C ARG A 165 -0.60 -10.80 14.87
N THR A 166 -1.01 -9.87 15.73
CA THR A 166 -1.94 -8.79 15.36
C THR A 166 -1.14 -7.67 14.70
N GLU A 167 -1.32 -7.47 13.40
CA GLU A 167 -0.82 -6.29 12.69
C GLU A 167 -1.91 -5.22 12.58
N LYS A 168 -1.50 -3.97 12.48
CA LYS A 168 -2.37 -2.81 12.32
C LYS A 168 -1.90 -1.96 11.13
N ILE A 169 -2.85 -1.45 10.37
CA ILE A 169 -2.62 -0.46 9.33
C ILE A 169 -3.38 0.82 9.66
N TRP A 170 -2.77 1.98 9.36
CA TRP A 170 -3.37 3.30 9.49
C TRP A 170 -3.46 3.97 8.13
N MET A 171 -4.57 4.67 7.87
CA MET A 171 -4.89 5.25 6.57
C MET A 171 -5.50 6.64 6.70
N ASN A 172 -5.02 7.60 5.90
CA ASN A 172 -5.43 9.01 5.95
C ASN A 172 -6.62 9.35 5.04
N TYR A 173 -7.35 8.35 4.55
CA TYR A 173 -8.48 8.50 3.64
C TYR A 173 -9.68 7.66 4.10
N PRO A 174 -10.91 8.07 3.76
CA PRO A 174 -12.13 7.38 4.20
C PRO A 174 -12.25 5.97 3.60
N GLU A 175 -13.04 5.13 4.27
CA GLU A 175 -13.42 3.81 3.76
C GLU A 175 -14.23 3.96 2.46
N GLY A 176 -14.08 3.01 1.53
CA GLY A 176 -14.84 3.00 0.26
C GLY A 176 -14.12 3.59 -0.94
N ARG A 177 -12.96 4.24 -0.77
CA ARG A 177 -12.12 4.65 -1.91
C ARG A 177 -11.32 3.52 -2.53
N ALA A 178 -11.30 2.29 -2.02
CA ALA A 178 -10.38 1.26 -2.52
C ALA A 178 -10.76 0.70 -3.91
N TYR A 179 -9.87 0.85 -4.91
CA TYR A 179 -10.06 0.29 -6.24
C TYR A 179 -9.46 -1.12 -6.28
N THR A 180 -10.25 -2.13 -5.96
CA THR A 180 -10.10 -3.41 -6.66
C THR A 180 -11.31 -4.29 -6.43
N HIS A 181 -12.08 -4.55 -7.48
CA HIS A 181 -13.03 -5.65 -7.51
C HIS A 181 -12.38 -7.03 -7.29
N THR A 182 -11.07 -7.14 -7.48
CA THR A 182 -10.27 -8.35 -7.26
C THR A 182 -10.02 -8.66 -5.79
N PHE A 183 -10.04 -7.63 -4.92
CA PHE A 183 -9.76 -7.75 -3.49
C PHE A 183 -10.86 -7.19 -2.59
N ALA A 184 -11.82 -6.45 -3.14
CA ALA A 184 -13.06 -6.06 -2.48
C ALA A 184 -13.81 -7.33 -2.08
N GLY A 185 -13.98 -7.50 -0.77
CA GLY A 185 -14.72 -8.60 -0.18
C GLY A 185 -14.25 -8.85 1.25
N LYS A 186 -15.21 -8.92 2.18
CA LYS A 186 -14.91 -9.14 3.61
C LYS A 186 -14.24 -10.50 3.87
N ASP A 187 -14.47 -11.47 2.98
CA ASP A 187 -13.93 -12.83 3.03
C ASP A 187 -13.76 -13.44 1.62
N TYR A 188 -13.30 -14.70 1.55
CA TYR A 188 -13.09 -15.43 0.28
C TYR A 188 -14.37 -15.56 -0.55
N ASN A 189 -15.52 -15.75 0.11
CA ASN A 189 -16.81 -15.94 -0.56
C ASN A 189 -17.33 -14.63 -1.15
N ASP A 190 -17.15 -13.52 -0.43
CA ASP A 190 -17.51 -12.19 -0.88
C ASP A 190 -16.64 -11.74 -2.07
N ARG A 191 -15.34 -12.04 -2.04
CA ARG A 191 -14.44 -11.85 -3.19
C ARG A 191 -14.90 -12.64 -4.42
N HIS A 192 -15.30 -13.91 -4.24
CA HIS A 192 -15.85 -14.72 -5.34
C HIS A 192 -17.17 -14.16 -5.89
N ARG A 193 -18.04 -13.64 -5.02
CA ARG A 193 -19.30 -12.99 -5.40
C ARG A 193 -19.03 -11.72 -6.22
N ILE A 194 -18.11 -10.86 -5.77
CA ILE A 194 -17.75 -9.61 -6.45
C ILE A 194 -17.09 -9.92 -7.80
N LYS A 195 -16.15 -10.87 -7.85
CA LYS A 195 -15.53 -11.34 -9.10
C LYS A 195 -16.58 -11.79 -10.13
N ARG A 196 -17.55 -12.62 -9.72
CA ARG A 196 -18.65 -13.05 -10.61
C ARG A 196 -19.57 -11.91 -11.04
N LYS A 197 -19.75 -10.89 -10.20
CA LYS A 197 -20.52 -9.69 -10.58
C LYS A 197 -19.77 -8.89 -11.64
N VAL A 198 -18.48 -8.65 -11.45
CA VAL A 198 -17.64 -7.93 -12.43
C VAL A 198 -17.59 -8.65 -13.75
N GLU A 199 -17.37 -9.97 -13.78
CA GLU A 199 -17.31 -10.70 -15.04
C GLU A 199 -18.63 -10.61 -15.84
N ARG A 200 -19.77 -10.69 -15.15
CA ARG A 200 -21.09 -10.50 -15.78
C ARG A 200 -21.27 -9.09 -16.32
N TRP A 201 -20.87 -8.07 -15.57
CA TRP A 201 -20.98 -6.67 -16.01
C TRP A 201 -20.03 -6.37 -17.17
N ARG A 202 -18.81 -6.92 -17.15
CA ARG A 202 -17.85 -6.83 -18.25
C ARG A 202 -18.41 -7.45 -19.52
N ALA A 203 -18.96 -8.67 -19.44
CA ALA A 203 -19.58 -9.34 -20.58
C ALA A 203 -20.76 -8.52 -21.14
N LYS A 204 -21.62 -7.98 -20.27
CA LYS A 204 -22.73 -7.10 -20.69
C LYS A 204 -22.24 -5.84 -21.38
N TYR A 205 -21.28 -5.13 -20.78
CA TYR A 205 -20.74 -3.89 -21.32
C TYR A 205 -20.00 -4.09 -22.64
N ALA A 206 -19.24 -5.18 -22.77
CA ALA A 206 -18.53 -5.53 -24.00
C ALA A 206 -19.47 -5.85 -25.17
N ALA A 207 -20.69 -6.31 -24.90
CA ALA A 207 -21.70 -6.61 -25.92
C ALA A 207 -22.43 -5.36 -26.45
N LEU A 208 -22.25 -4.19 -25.83
CA LEU A 208 -22.93 -2.96 -26.23
C LEU A 208 -22.23 -2.26 -27.42
N PRO A 209 -23.00 -1.53 -28.27
CA PRO A 209 -22.43 -0.67 -29.29
C PRO A 209 -21.45 0.37 -28.72
N PRO A 210 -20.44 0.83 -29.49
CA PRO A 210 -19.44 1.79 -29.01
C PRO A 210 -20.01 3.08 -28.41
N ALA A 211 -21.07 3.65 -28.99
CA ALA A 211 -21.71 4.86 -28.49
C ALA A 211 -22.37 4.66 -27.11
N GLU A 212 -23.03 3.52 -26.91
CA GLU A 212 -23.67 3.17 -25.64
C GLU A 212 -22.63 2.88 -24.54
N ARG A 213 -21.51 2.23 -24.90
CA ARG A 213 -20.38 2.07 -23.99
C ARG A 213 -19.87 3.42 -23.50
N LEU A 214 -19.63 4.36 -24.43
CA LEU A 214 -19.17 5.70 -24.07
C LEU A 214 -20.17 6.43 -23.17
N ALA A 215 -21.46 6.39 -23.48
CA ALA A 215 -22.50 7.02 -22.66
C ALA A 215 -22.56 6.44 -21.24
N ILE A 216 -22.50 5.11 -21.11
CA ILE A 216 -22.44 4.45 -19.80
C ILE A 216 -21.16 4.80 -19.06
N MET A 217 -20.02 4.89 -19.74
CA MET A 217 -18.75 5.28 -19.12
C MET A 217 -18.82 6.70 -18.54
N VAL A 218 -19.43 7.65 -19.26
CA VAL A 218 -19.67 9.01 -18.77
C VAL A 218 -20.57 8.99 -17.54
N ALA A 219 -21.70 8.27 -17.60
CA ALA A 219 -22.62 8.17 -16.47
C ALA A 219 -21.98 7.51 -15.23
N LEU A 220 -21.11 6.50 -15.41
CA LEU A 220 -20.37 5.89 -14.31
C LEU A 220 -19.35 6.86 -13.69
N ASN A 221 -18.64 7.63 -14.53
CA ASN A 221 -17.71 8.65 -14.06
C ASN A 221 -18.42 9.77 -13.28
N GLU A 222 -19.65 10.14 -13.66
CA GLU A 222 -20.47 11.12 -12.93
C GLU A 222 -20.85 10.63 -11.53
N VAL A 223 -21.17 9.34 -11.39
CA VAL A 223 -21.46 8.72 -10.08
C VAL A 223 -20.23 8.76 -9.18
N ASP A 224 -19.04 8.50 -9.74
CA ASP A 224 -17.78 8.49 -8.99
C ASP A 224 -17.26 9.90 -8.65
N ALA A 225 -17.59 10.91 -9.47
CA ALA A 225 -17.21 12.32 -9.24
C ALA A 225 -18.12 13.03 -8.22
N GLY A 226 -19.31 12.49 -7.95
CA GLY A 226 -20.32 13.05 -7.04
C GLY A 226 -20.18 12.64 -5.57
N GLN A 227 -19.07 11.98 -5.17
CA GLN A 227 -18.80 11.54 -3.79
C GLN A 227 -17.53 12.16 -3.19
#